data_AF-A0A7J2JNJ6-F1
#
_entry.id   AF-A0A7J2JNJ6-F1
#
_cell.length_a   1.000
_cell.length_b   1.000
_cell.length_c   1.000
_cell.angle_alpha   90.00
_cell.angle_beta   90.00
_cell.angle_gamma   90.00
#
_symmetry.space_group_name_H-M   'P 1'
#
loop_
_entity.id
_entity.type
_entity.pdbx_description
1 polymer ?
#
loop_
_entity_poly.entity_id
_entity_poly.type
_entity_poly.pdbx_seq_one_letter_code
_entity_poly.pdbx_strand_id
1 'polypeptide(L)'
;GVNRARKFSRAGASVKVLSIEFSKELKEMDGVELIEGDAHDEDLLDKLMEGVDLVVVALPTAEQNESVIRLAKKHGALVNLANDAEATEVVVPFEDRVGSVRLAITSEGRSGLVVRDMLRELRDCLSAKKELFSLMDLMYRLKLHMKSIGVDPRTRIRVYHIVYADERFRELVRRGDERKAWERVEEILQGVLDHALS
;
A
#
# COMPACT_ATOMS: atom_id res chain seq x y z
N GLY A 1 -2.34 13.03 15.76
CA GLY A 1 -0.98 13.34 15.27
C GLY A 1 -0.08 12.12 15.14
N VAL A 2 0.46 11.61 16.26
CA VAL A 2 1.56 10.61 16.35
C VAL A 2 1.47 9.46 15.34
N ASN A 3 0.33 8.75 15.26
CA ASN A 3 0.18 7.59 14.38
C ASN A 3 0.30 7.94 12.88
N ARG A 4 -0.19 9.13 12.48
CA ARG A 4 -0.09 9.59 11.09
C ARG A 4 1.34 9.99 10.75
N ALA A 5 1.98 10.79 11.61
CA ALA A 5 3.38 11.17 11.45
C ALA A 5 4.28 9.93 11.29
N ARG A 6 4.12 8.94 12.19
CA ARG A 6 4.86 7.67 12.13
C ARG A 6 4.59 6.89 10.84
N LYS A 7 3.32 6.81 10.40
CA LYS A 7 2.95 6.08 9.17
C LYS A 7 3.61 6.68 7.94
N PHE A 8 3.55 7.99 7.77
CA PHE A 8 4.11 8.66 6.60
C PHE A 8 5.65 8.70 6.62
N SER A 9 6.26 8.98 7.79
CA SER A 9 7.72 8.92 7.93
C SER A 9 8.27 7.53 7.59
N ARG A 10 7.64 6.45 8.09
CA ARG A 10 8.02 5.06 7.73
C ARG A 10 7.81 4.72 6.26
N ALA A 11 6.93 5.43 5.56
CA ALA A 11 6.72 5.28 4.12
C ALA A 11 7.78 6.04 3.30
N GLY A 12 8.66 6.82 3.94
CA GLY A 12 9.71 7.61 3.30
C GLY A 12 9.30 9.05 2.98
N ALA A 13 8.16 9.53 3.50
CA ALA A 13 7.76 10.93 3.32
C ALA A 13 8.62 11.87 4.17
N SER A 14 8.86 13.09 3.67
CA SER A 14 9.30 14.21 4.51
C SER A 14 8.10 14.72 5.30
N VAL A 15 8.14 14.59 6.63
CA VAL A 15 6.98 14.89 7.49
C VAL A 15 7.27 16.11 8.36
N LYS A 16 6.39 17.10 8.28
CA LYS A 16 6.33 18.24 9.19
C LYS A 16 5.10 18.10 10.09
N VAL A 17 5.23 18.40 11.37
CA VAL A 17 4.12 18.41 12.33
C VAL A 17 4.03 19.79 12.98
N LEU A 18 2.97 20.52 12.65
CA LEU A 18 2.58 21.74 13.33
C LEU A 18 1.74 21.40 14.57
N SER A 19 2.12 21.92 15.73
CA SER A 19 1.33 21.80 16.95
C SER A 19 1.78 22.81 18.00
N ILE A 20 0.87 23.22 18.88
CA ILE A 20 1.20 24.07 20.04
C ILE A 20 2.06 23.26 21.04
N GLU A 21 1.75 21.98 21.19
CA GLU A 21 2.49 21.07 22.07
C GLU A 21 2.75 19.72 21.40
N PHE A 22 3.85 19.09 21.80
CA PHE A 22 4.25 17.79 21.26
C PHE A 22 4.32 16.73 22.36
N SER A 23 3.75 15.57 22.07
CA SER A 23 3.92 14.40 22.92
C SER A 23 5.37 13.92 22.91
N LYS A 24 5.76 13.16 23.95
CA LYS A 24 7.11 12.59 24.05
C LYS A 24 7.45 11.72 22.83
N GLU A 25 6.49 10.94 22.34
CA GLU A 25 6.66 10.06 21.19
C GLU A 25 6.92 10.80 19.88
N LEU A 26 6.44 12.04 19.72
CA LEU A 26 6.78 12.88 18.57
C LEU A 26 8.17 13.47 18.71
N LYS A 27 8.54 13.93 19.91
CA LYS A 27 9.87 14.50 20.20
C LYS A 27 11.00 13.51 19.99
N GLU A 28 10.74 12.22 20.24
CA GLU A 28 11.70 11.13 20.05
C GLU A 28 11.61 10.50 18.64
N MET A 29 10.78 11.02 17.73
CA MET A 29 10.57 10.43 16.40
C MET A 29 11.57 10.95 15.38
N ASP A 30 12.39 10.05 14.84
CA ASP A 30 13.28 10.37 13.73
C ASP A 30 12.51 10.63 12.42
N GLY A 31 13.07 11.52 11.59
CA GLY A 31 12.53 11.84 10.26
C GLY A 31 11.24 12.66 10.28
N VAL A 32 10.95 13.34 11.40
CA VAL A 32 9.84 14.28 11.53
C VAL A 32 10.38 15.63 11.99
N GLU A 33 10.01 16.69 11.28
CA GLU A 33 10.26 18.07 11.67
C GLU A 33 9.11 18.57 12.54
N LEU A 34 9.41 19.08 13.74
CA LEU A 34 8.43 19.61 14.67
C LEU A 34 8.43 21.14 14.59
N ILE A 35 7.25 21.71 14.36
CA ILE A 35 7.06 23.15 14.18
C ILE A 35 6.08 23.63 15.23
N GLU A 36 6.58 24.36 16.21
CA GLU A 36 5.72 24.96 17.24
C GLU A 36 4.90 26.09 16.63
N GLY A 37 3.59 26.02 16.77
CA GLY A 37 2.68 27.03 16.24
C GLY A 37 1.22 26.63 16.34
N ASP A 38 0.34 27.61 16.16
CA ASP A 38 -1.11 27.44 16.22
C ASP A 38 -1.68 27.17 14.82
N ALA A 39 -2.56 26.17 14.71
CA ALA A 39 -3.28 25.88 13.48
C ALA A 39 -4.33 26.94 13.12
N HIS A 40 -4.59 27.92 13.99
CA HIS A 40 -5.41 29.11 13.68
C HIS A 40 -4.62 30.20 12.93
N ASP A 41 -3.29 30.12 12.89
CA ASP A 41 -2.47 31.06 12.14
C ASP A 41 -2.49 30.69 10.65
N GLU A 42 -3.39 31.33 9.89
CA GLU A 42 -3.53 31.06 8.46
C GLU A 42 -2.28 31.44 7.65
N ASP A 43 -1.53 32.46 8.07
CA ASP A 43 -0.29 32.86 7.36
C ASP A 43 0.81 31.82 7.57
N LEU A 44 0.89 31.25 8.77
CA LEU A 44 1.78 30.12 9.05
C LEU A 44 1.36 28.88 8.25
N LEU A 45 0.07 28.53 8.27
CA LEU A 45 -0.45 27.40 7.49
C LEU A 45 -0.16 27.57 6.00
N ASP A 46 -0.40 28.74 5.42
CA ASP A 46 -0.16 29.03 4.00
C ASP A 46 1.30 28.81 3.61
N LYS A 47 2.24 29.30 4.43
CA LYS A 47 3.69 29.11 4.22
C LYS A 47 4.09 27.65 4.35
N LEU A 48 3.54 26.93 5.32
CA LEU A 48 3.89 25.53 5.58
C LEU A 48 3.33 24.58 4.51
N MET A 49 2.25 24.95 3.83
CA MET A 49 1.64 24.15 2.76
C MET A 49 2.33 24.33 1.40
N GLU A 50 3.25 25.28 1.26
CA GLU A 50 4.02 25.44 0.02
C GLU A 50 4.87 24.18 -0.27
N GLY A 51 4.63 23.57 -1.43
CA GLY A 51 5.33 22.35 -1.85
C GLY A 51 4.94 21.08 -1.08
N VAL A 52 3.82 21.09 -0.37
CA VAL A 52 3.30 19.92 0.35
C VAL A 52 2.34 19.12 -0.54
N ASP A 53 2.51 17.80 -0.60
CA ASP A 53 1.62 16.92 -1.38
C ASP A 53 0.34 16.53 -0.62
N LEU A 54 0.41 16.43 0.70
CA LEU A 54 -0.66 15.95 1.57
C LEU A 54 -0.67 16.66 2.91
N VAL A 55 -1.80 17.27 3.25
CA VAL A 55 -2.08 17.85 4.57
C VAL A 55 -2.95 16.89 5.38
N VAL A 56 -2.58 16.66 6.64
CA VAL A 56 -3.34 15.78 7.55
C VAL A 56 -3.78 16.56 8.78
N VAL A 57 -5.10 16.75 8.92
CA VAL A 57 -5.69 17.34 10.12
C VAL A 57 -5.98 16.22 11.11
N ALA A 58 -5.28 16.25 12.24
CA ALA A 58 -5.45 15.30 13.33
C ALA A 58 -5.85 15.99 14.64
N LEU A 59 -6.72 17.00 14.51
CA LEU A 59 -7.32 17.78 15.59
C LEU A 59 -8.70 17.19 15.95
N PRO A 60 -9.17 17.38 17.20
CA PRO A 60 -10.46 16.85 17.65
C PRO A 60 -11.66 17.63 17.12
N THR A 61 -11.52 18.93 16.86
CA THR A 61 -12.59 19.82 16.37
C THR A 61 -12.42 20.10 14.88
N ALA A 62 -13.50 20.47 14.20
CA ALA A 62 -13.51 20.79 12.77
C ALA A 62 -13.26 22.28 12.46
N GLU A 63 -12.92 23.08 13.48
CA GLU A 63 -12.83 24.55 13.38
C GLU A 63 -11.84 25.02 12.30
N GLN A 64 -10.72 24.30 12.13
CA GLN A 64 -9.68 24.64 11.14
C GLN A 64 -9.90 23.94 9.79
N ASN A 65 -10.92 23.08 9.63
CA ASN A 65 -11.07 22.26 8.43
C ASN A 65 -11.27 23.13 7.18
N GLU A 66 -12.12 24.16 7.25
CA GLU A 66 -12.41 25.04 6.11
C GLU A 66 -11.18 25.83 5.64
N SER A 67 -10.39 26.38 6.57
CA SER A 67 -9.17 27.11 6.25
C SER A 67 -8.11 26.17 5.68
N VAL A 68 -7.92 24.99 6.28
CA VAL A 68 -7.00 23.97 5.78
C VAL A 68 -7.38 23.51 4.38
N ILE A 69 -8.65 23.19 4.12
CA ILE A 69 -9.11 22.77 2.78
C ILE A 69 -8.83 23.85 1.75
N ARG A 70 -9.18 25.11 2.06
CA ARG A 70 -8.96 26.25 1.16
C ARG A 70 -7.48 26.46 0.85
N LEU A 71 -6.62 26.45 1.86
CA LEU A 71 -5.17 26.66 1.71
C LEU A 71 -4.50 25.47 1.01
N ALA A 72 -4.84 24.24 1.38
CA ALA A 72 -4.33 23.04 0.71
C ALA A 72 -4.68 23.05 -0.77
N LYS A 73 -5.93 23.38 -1.11
CA LYS A 73 -6.38 23.53 -2.49
C LYS A 73 -5.62 24.62 -3.26
N LYS A 74 -5.31 25.75 -2.61
CA LYS A 74 -4.49 26.83 -3.21
C LYS A 74 -3.10 26.31 -3.62
N HIS A 75 -2.50 25.42 -2.83
CA HIS A 75 -1.19 24.82 -3.09
C HIS A 75 -1.22 23.50 -3.87
N GLY A 76 -2.41 23.00 -4.22
CA GLY A 76 -2.58 21.70 -4.90
C GLY A 76 -2.31 20.49 -4.02
N ALA A 77 -2.31 20.66 -2.69
CA ALA A 77 -2.13 19.60 -1.71
C ALA A 77 -3.45 18.85 -1.49
N LEU A 78 -3.38 17.53 -1.33
CA LEU A 78 -4.53 16.71 -0.91
C LEU A 78 -4.78 16.86 0.59
N VAL A 79 -6.04 16.68 1.02
CA VAL A 79 -6.40 16.77 2.44
C VAL A 79 -6.90 15.43 3.00
N ASN A 80 -6.31 15.00 4.12
CA ASN A 80 -6.88 14.00 5.02
C ASN A 80 -7.39 14.66 6.30
N LEU A 81 -8.70 14.65 6.50
CA LEU A 81 -9.34 15.11 7.74
C LEU A 81 -9.66 13.89 8.61
N ALA A 82 -8.94 13.72 9.72
CA ALA A 82 -9.18 12.58 10.61
C ALA A 82 -10.46 12.70 11.45
N ASN A 83 -10.98 13.92 11.58
CA ASN A 83 -12.17 14.32 12.33
C ASN A 83 -13.43 14.42 11.46
N ASP A 84 -13.30 14.44 10.15
CA ASP A 84 -14.40 14.65 9.20
C ASP A 84 -14.21 13.76 7.97
N ALA A 85 -14.96 12.66 7.94
CA ALA A 85 -14.87 11.68 6.86
C ALA A 85 -15.67 12.08 5.60
N GLU A 86 -16.59 13.05 5.69
CA GLU A 86 -17.39 13.48 4.54
C GLU A 86 -16.62 14.50 3.69
N ALA A 87 -15.87 15.39 4.34
CA ALA A 87 -15.08 16.42 3.66
C ALA A 87 -13.64 15.99 3.30
N THR A 88 -13.18 14.81 3.74
CA THR A 88 -11.83 14.33 3.45
C THR A 88 -11.66 13.94 1.98
N GLU A 89 -10.58 14.40 1.34
CA GLU A 89 -10.28 14.05 -0.07
C GLU A 89 -9.52 12.73 -0.18
N VAL A 90 -8.65 12.45 0.79
CA VAL A 90 -7.89 11.21 0.88
C VAL A 90 -8.23 10.49 2.17
N VAL A 91 -8.63 9.23 2.04
CA VAL A 91 -8.85 8.35 3.19
C VAL A 91 -7.61 7.52 3.45
N VAL A 92 -7.12 7.53 4.68
CA VAL A 92 -6.02 6.64 5.10
C VAL A 92 -6.62 5.35 5.68
N PRO A 93 -6.52 4.21 4.97
CA PRO A 93 -7.21 2.98 5.35
C PRO A 93 -6.56 2.29 6.55
N PHE A 94 -7.27 1.31 7.11
CA PHE A 94 -6.68 0.28 7.95
C PHE A 94 -5.89 -0.67 7.05
N GLU A 95 -4.69 -1.03 7.47
CA GLU A 95 -3.78 -1.82 6.66
C GLU A 95 -3.17 -2.95 7.47
N ASP A 96 -2.92 -4.07 6.78
CA ASP A 96 -2.17 -5.20 7.31
C ASP A 96 -1.32 -5.80 6.18
N ARG A 97 -0.47 -6.78 6.52
CA ARG A 97 0.36 -7.50 5.56
C ARG A 97 0.29 -8.99 5.83
N VAL A 98 0.10 -9.77 4.76
CA VAL A 98 0.23 -11.23 4.79
C VAL A 98 1.25 -11.62 3.74
N GLY A 99 2.41 -12.11 4.18
CA GLY A 99 3.53 -12.43 3.28
C GLY A 99 3.94 -11.23 2.43
N SER A 100 3.91 -11.42 1.10
CA SER A 100 4.21 -10.40 0.09
C SER A 100 3.03 -9.47 -0.24
N VAL A 101 1.84 -9.72 0.29
CA VAL A 101 0.61 -8.97 -0.02
C VAL A 101 0.29 -7.94 1.06
N ARG A 102 -0.05 -6.72 0.64
CA ARG A 102 -0.63 -5.70 1.53
C ARG A 102 -2.15 -5.71 1.41
N LEU A 103 -2.82 -5.63 2.55
CA LEU A 103 -4.25 -5.47 2.66
C LEU A 103 -4.55 -4.03 3.08
N ALA A 104 -5.53 -3.40 2.46
CA ALA A 104 -6.05 -2.10 2.84
C ALA A 104 -7.58 -2.15 2.80
N ILE A 105 -8.22 -1.72 3.89
CA ILE A 105 -9.68 -1.67 4.00
C ILE A 105 -10.10 -0.35 4.63
N THR A 106 -11.17 0.21 4.08
CA THR A 106 -11.81 1.42 4.59
C THR A 106 -13.32 1.24 4.56
N SER A 107 -14.01 1.91 5.47
CA SER A 107 -15.46 2.06 5.47
C SER A 107 -15.89 3.51 5.20
N GLU A 108 -14.96 4.37 4.78
CA GLU A 108 -15.21 5.78 4.47
C GLU A 108 -15.87 6.52 5.65
N GLY A 109 -15.40 6.26 6.87
CA GLY A 109 -15.85 6.98 8.08
C GLY A 109 -16.88 6.26 8.95
N ARG A 110 -17.25 5.00 8.66
CA ARG A 110 -18.07 4.20 9.58
C ARG A 110 -17.24 3.66 10.76
N SER A 111 -17.72 2.61 11.44
CA SER A 111 -17.06 2.05 12.64
C SER A 111 -15.67 1.50 12.35
N GLY A 112 -14.63 2.19 12.84
CA GLY A 112 -13.24 1.73 12.74
C GLY A 112 -12.96 0.46 13.55
N LEU A 113 -13.74 0.17 14.60
CA LEU A 113 -13.63 -1.09 15.35
C LEU A 113 -14.06 -2.28 14.48
N VAL A 114 -15.21 -2.17 13.83
CA VAL A 114 -15.72 -3.21 12.94
C VAL A 114 -14.80 -3.42 11.74
N VAL A 115 -14.26 -2.34 11.16
CA VAL A 115 -13.29 -2.44 10.05
C VAL A 115 -12.00 -3.15 10.48
N ARG A 116 -11.54 -2.93 11.71
CA ARG A 116 -10.37 -3.63 12.26
C ARG A 116 -10.62 -5.13 12.40
N ASP A 117 -11.81 -5.52 12.81
CA ASP A 117 -12.19 -6.93 12.88
C ASP A 117 -12.32 -7.54 11.48
N MET A 118 -12.92 -6.83 10.52
CA MET A 118 -12.95 -7.27 9.11
C MET A 118 -11.54 -7.46 8.54
N LEU A 119 -10.61 -6.55 8.82
CA LEU A 119 -9.22 -6.68 8.40
C LEU A 119 -8.55 -7.92 8.99
N ARG A 120 -8.85 -8.23 10.26
CA ARG A 120 -8.36 -9.44 10.95
C ARG A 120 -8.86 -10.70 10.25
N GLU A 121 -10.16 -10.77 9.96
CA GLU A 121 -10.77 -11.89 9.24
C GLU A 121 -10.16 -12.08 7.85
N LEU A 122 -9.95 -10.99 7.10
CA LEU A 122 -9.29 -11.04 5.79
C LEU A 122 -7.85 -11.54 5.91
N ARG A 123 -7.10 -11.06 6.91
CA ARG A 123 -5.73 -11.49 7.16
C ARG A 123 -5.68 -12.99 7.48
N ASP A 124 -6.55 -13.47 8.36
CA ASP A 124 -6.56 -14.86 8.82
C ASP A 124 -7.00 -15.80 7.69
N CYS A 125 -8.01 -15.40 6.91
CA CYS A 125 -8.43 -16.10 5.70
C CYS A 125 -7.27 -16.23 4.70
N LEU A 126 -6.58 -15.12 4.40
CA LEU A 126 -5.48 -15.13 3.45
C LEU A 126 -4.27 -15.93 3.97
N SER A 127 -3.94 -15.82 5.25
CA SER A 127 -2.84 -16.55 5.89
C SER A 127 -3.00 -18.07 5.80
N ALA A 128 -4.25 -18.57 5.79
CA ALA A 128 -4.53 -19.99 5.60
C ALA A 128 -4.32 -20.48 4.15
N LYS A 129 -4.20 -19.57 3.17
CA LYS A 129 -4.06 -19.91 1.73
C LYS A 129 -2.60 -20.00 1.27
N LYS A 130 -1.82 -20.87 1.92
CA LYS A 130 -0.38 -21.08 1.59
C LYS A 130 -0.12 -21.30 0.09
N GLU A 131 -1.00 -22.06 -0.58
CA GLU A 131 -0.93 -22.32 -2.02
C GLU A 131 -0.88 -21.03 -2.85
N LEU A 132 -1.64 -20.00 -2.49
CA LEU A 132 -1.66 -18.72 -3.23
C LEU A 132 -0.31 -18.01 -3.16
N PHE A 133 0.39 -18.10 -2.03
CA PHE A 133 1.72 -17.53 -1.86
C PHE A 133 2.77 -18.31 -2.65
N SER A 134 2.75 -19.64 -2.61
CA SER A 134 3.63 -20.47 -3.44
C SER A 134 3.40 -20.23 -4.94
N LEU A 135 2.14 -20.07 -5.37
CA LEU A 135 1.82 -19.67 -6.75
C LEU A 135 2.42 -18.31 -7.09
N MET A 136 2.28 -17.33 -6.20
CA MET A 136 2.84 -15.99 -6.41
C MET A 136 4.36 -16.01 -6.57
N ASP A 137 5.06 -16.74 -5.72
CA ASP A 137 6.52 -16.83 -5.73
C ASP A 137 7.04 -17.55 -6.99
N LEU A 138 6.40 -18.65 -7.40
CA LEU A 138 6.75 -19.38 -8.62
C LEU A 138 6.48 -18.54 -9.88
N MET A 139 5.35 -17.83 -9.93
CA MET A 139 5.03 -16.94 -11.05
C MET A 139 5.97 -15.74 -11.10
N TYR A 140 6.40 -15.22 -9.95
CA TYR A 140 7.41 -14.17 -9.88
C TYR A 140 8.78 -14.66 -10.34
N ARG A 141 9.18 -15.88 -9.95
CA ARG A 141 10.40 -16.54 -10.44
C ARG A 141 10.36 -16.71 -11.96
N LEU A 142 9.25 -17.16 -12.52
CA LEU A 142 9.03 -17.26 -13.97
C LEU A 142 9.19 -15.91 -14.67
N LYS A 143 8.60 -14.84 -14.12
CA LYS A 143 8.77 -13.48 -14.64
C LYS A 143 10.24 -13.05 -14.69
N LEU A 144 11.01 -13.32 -13.64
CA LEU A 144 12.43 -13.00 -13.60
C LEU A 144 13.23 -13.84 -14.60
N HIS A 145 12.95 -15.13 -14.69
CA HIS A 145 13.62 -16.04 -15.62
C HIS A 145 13.38 -15.63 -17.08
N MET A 146 12.13 -15.43 -17.49
CA MET A 146 11.82 -14.96 -18.85
C MET A 146 12.43 -13.59 -19.18
N LYS A 147 12.61 -12.72 -18.17
CA LYS A 147 13.35 -11.47 -18.32
C LYS A 147 14.83 -11.71 -18.58
N SER A 148 15.48 -12.61 -17.84
CA SER A 148 16.90 -12.87 -17.98
C SER A 148 17.26 -13.51 -19.33
N ILE A 149 16.37 -14.33 -19.90
CA ILE A 149 16.58 -14.94 -21.22
C ILE A 149 15.97 -14.14 -22.39
N GLY A 150 15.52 -12.90 -22.14
CA GLY A 150 15.13 -11.97 -23.20
C GLY A 150 13.80 -12.26 -23.91
N VAL A 151 12.91 -13.07 -23.34
CA VAL A 151 11.57 -13.36 -23.94
C VAL A 151 10.80 -12.06 -24.10
N ASP A 152 10.16 -11.81 -25.25
CA ASP A 152 9.44 -10.57 -25.49
C ASP A 152 8.15 -10.45 -24.64
N PRO A 153 7.63 -9.23 -24.38
CA PRO A 153 6.45 -9.03 -23.55
C PRO A 153 5.18 -9.78 -24.00
N ARG A 154 4.95 -9.96 -25.30
CA ARG A 154 3.74 -10.64 -25.80
C ARG A 154 3.82 -12.14 -25.51
N THR A 155 4.98 -12.75 -25.74
CA THR A 155 5.22 -14.16 -25.41
C THR A 155 5.13 -14.39 -23.90
N ARG A 156 5.67 -13.49 -23.07
CA ARG A 156 5.56 -13.60 -21.60
C ARG A 156 4.12 -13.70 -21.12
N ILE A 157 3.22 -12.85 -21.63
CA ILE A 157 1.80 -12.87 -21.26
C ILE A 157 1.17 -14.23 -21.60
N ARG A 158 1.47 -14.76 -22.79
CA ARG A 158 0.98 -16.07 -23.22
C ARG A 158 1.46 -17.19 -22.30
N VAL A 159 2.75 -17.20 -21.95
CA VAL A 159 3.33 -18.19 -21.02
C VAL A 159 2.66 -18.09 -19.64
N TYR A 160 2.46 -16.89 -19.09
CA TYR A 160 1.79 -16.75 -17.78
C TYR A 160 0.40 -17.38 -17.76
N HIS A 161 -0.40 -17.16 -18.80
CA HIS A 161 -1.74 -17.74 -18.88
C HIS A 161 -1.70 -19.27 -18.99
N ILE A 162 -0.81 -19.82 -19.82
CA ILE A 162 -0.69 -21.28 -19.97
C ILE A 162 -0.23 -21.92 -18.65
N VAL A 163 0.81 -21.38 -18.02
CA VAL A 163 1.31 -21.88 -16.73
C VAL A 163 0.24 -21.80 -15.64
N TYR A 164 -0.45 -20.67 -15.51
CA TYR A 164 -1.45 -20.49 -14.46
C TYR A 164 -2.69 -21.39 -14.63
N ALA A 165 -3.03 -21.73 -15.88
CA ALA A 165 -4.13 -22.63 -16.22
C ALA A 165 -3.74 -24.12 -16.21
N ASP A 166 -2.44 -24.46 -16.20
CA ASP A 166 -1.97 -25.84 -16.23
C ASP A 166 -2.34 -26.59 -14.94
N GLU A 167 -3.20 -27.61 -15.07
CA GLU A 167 -3.73 -28.38 -13.94
C GLU A 167 -2.63 -29.12 -13.18
N ARG A 168 -1.61 -29.63 -13.89
CA ARG A 168 -0.48 -30.35 -13.30
C ARG A 168 0.38 -29.42 -12.45
N PHE A 169 0.70 -28.24 -12.95
CA PHE A 169 1.37 -27.19 -12.19
C PHE A 169 0.57 -26.84 -10.92
N ARG A 170 -0.73 -26.57 -11.05
CA ARG A 170 -1.61 -26.26 -9.91
C ARG A 170 -1.62 -27.38 -8.86
N GLU A 171 -1.67 -28.63 -9.29
CA GLU A 171 -1.63 -29.77 -8.40
C GLU A 171 -0.31 -29.90 -7.64
N LEU A 172 0.82 -29.71 -8.33
CA LEU A 172 2.14 -29.75 -7.70
C LEU A 172 2.29 -28.65 -6.64
N VAL A 173 1.79 -27.45 -6.92
CA VAL A 173 1.79 -26.35 -5.95
C VAL A 173 0.88 -26.67 -4.75
N ARG A 174 -0.32 -27.24 -4.98
CA ARG A 174 -1.22 -27.70 -3.89
C ARG A 174 -0.55 -28.72 -2.97
N ARG A 175 0.30 -29.58 -3.51
CA ARG A 175 1.04 -30.61 -2.74
C ARG A 175 2.32 -30.07 -2.10
N GLY A 176 2.71 -28.82 -2.38
CA GLY A 176 3.96 -28.21 -1.91
C GLY A 176 5.21 -28.75 -2.60
N ASP A 177 5.10 -29.41 -3.76
CA ASP A 177 6.23 -29.93 -4.52
C ASP A 177 6.79 -28.84 -5.46
N GLU A 178 7.41 -27.81 -4.87
CA GLU A 178 7.88 -26.62 -5.59
C GLU A 178 8.91 -26.94 -6.68
N ARG A 179 9.77 -27.94 -6.46
CA ARG A 179 10.76 -28.37 -7.45
C ARG A 179 10.08 -28.87 -8.72
N LYS A 180 9.14 -29.82 -8.60
CA LYS A 180 8.42 -30.35 -9.77
C LYS A 180 7.48 -29.31 -10.38
N ALA A 181 6.88 -28.44 -9.56
CA ALA A 181 6.09 -27.34 -10.07
C ALA A 181 6.93 -26.44 -10.98
N TRP A 182 8.17 -26.14 -10.58
CA TRP A 182 9.11 -25.37 -11.41
C TRP A 182 9.55 -26.12 -12.67
N GLU A 183 9.83 -27.43 -12.59
CA GLU A 183 10.13 -28.25 -13.78
C GLU A 183 8.97 -28.18 -14.79
N ARG A 184 7.72 -28.23 -14.32
CA ARG A 184 6.54 -28.07 -15.19
C ARG A 184 6.46 -26.68 -15.84
N VAL A 185 6.86 -25.64 -15.13
CA VAL A 185 6.95 -24.28 -15.67
C VAL A 185 7.97 -24.22 -16.81
N GLU A 186 9.14 -24.82 -16.63
CA GLU A 186 10.21 -24.87 -17.64
C GLU A 186 9.77 -25.66 -18.88
N GLU A 187 9.11 -26.81 -18.70
CA GLU A 187 8.51 -27.60 -19.79
C GLU A 187 7.56 -26.74 -20.65
N ILE A 188 6.65 -26.00 -20.01
CA ILE A 188 5.68 -25.14 -20.70
C ILE A 188 6.40 -24.00 -21.43
N LEU A 189 7.35 -23.35 -20.77
CA LEU A 189 8.10 -22.24 -21.36
C LEU A 189 8.86 -22.71 -22.61
N GLN A 190 9.60 -23.81 -22.52
CA GLN A 190 10.34 -24.35 -23.66
C GLN A 190 9.40 -24.68 -24.82
N GLY A 191 8.28 -25.36 -24.54
CA GLY A 191 7.27 -25.66 -25.56
C GLY A 191 6.75 -24.41 -26.27
N VAL A 192 6.48 -23.32 -25.54
CA VAL A 192 6.00 -22.07 -26.14
C VAL A 192 7.07 -21.37 -26.98
N LEU A 193 8.34 -21.42 -26.56
CA LEU A 193 9.45 -20.83 -27.30
C LEU A 193 9.76 -21.59 -28.59
N ASP A 194 9.72 -22.92 -28.56
CA ASP A 194 9.95 -23.76 -29.74
C ASP A 194 8.92 -23.48 -30.85
N HIS A 195 7.64 -23.32 -30.49
CA HIS A 195 6.56 -22.97 -31.42
C HIS A 195 6.60 -21.52 -31.92
N ALA A 196 7.34 -20.63 -31.24
CA ALA A 196 7.51 -19.25 -31.69
C ALA A 196 8.67 -19.09 -32.69
N LEU A 197 9.55 -20.09 -32.76
CA LEU A 197 10.71 -20.14 -33.66
C LEU A 197 10.46 -20.98 -34.92
N SER A 198 9.37 -21.77 -34.94
CA SER A 198 8.84 -22.50 -36.11
C SER A 198 7.90 -21.65 -36.95
#